data_AF-A0A2J4ZC62-F1
#
_entry.id   AF-A0A2J4ZC62-F1
#
_cell.length_a   1.000
_cell.length_b   1.000
_cell.length_c   1.000
_cell.angle_alpha   90.00
_cell.angle_beta   90.00
_cell.angle_gamma   90.00
#
_symmetry.space_group_name_H-M   'P 1'
#
loop_
_entity.id
_entity.type
_entity.pdbx_description
1 polymer ?
#
loop_
_entity_poly.entity_id
_entity_poly.type
_entity_poly.pdbx_seq_one_letter_code
_entity_poly.pdbx_strand_id
1 'polypeptide(L)' 'MSRRELANAIRALSMDAVQKANSGHPGAPMGMADIAEVLWNDF' A
#
# COMPACT_ATOMS: atom_id res chain seq x y z
N MET A 1 8.54 -11.60 7.89
CA MET A 1 7.30 -11.22 7.21
C MET A 1 7.41 -11.64 5.76
N SER A 2 6.33 -12.14 5.17
CA SER A 2 6.24 -12.40 3.74
C SER A 2 6.14 -11.08 2.96
N ARG A 3 6.56 -11.08 1.68
CA ARG A 3 6.39 -9.93 0.77
C ARG A 3 4.95 -9.42 0.75
N ARG A 4 3.98 -10.35 0.78
CA ARG A 4 2.56 -10.02 0.82
C ARG A 4 2.16 -9.27 2.09
N GLU A 5 2.70 -9.63 3.25
CA GLU A 5 2.46 -8.90 4.50
C GLU A 5 3.02 -7.47 4.44
N LEU A 6 4.21 -7.29 3.86
CA LEU A 6 4.81 -5.96 3.66
C LEU A 6 4.01 -5.10 2.67
N ALA A 7 3.60 -5.65 1.53
CA ALA A 7 2.73 -4.97 0.59
C ALA A 7 1.35 -4.66 1.19
N ASN A 8 0.81 -5.54 2.04
CA ASN A 8 -0.44 -5.28 2.75
C ASN A 8 -0.33 -4.13 3.75
N ALA A 9 0.86 -3.86 4.31
CA ALA A 9 1.05 -2.66 5.13
C ALA A 9 0.83 -1.38 4.32
N ILE A 10 1.32 -1.32 3.06
CA ILE A 10 1.05 -0.20 2.13
C ILE A 10 -0.45 -0.06 1.88
N ARG A 11 -1.15 -1.19 1.65
CA ARG A 11 -2.60 -1.21 1.42
C ARG A 11 -3.36 -0.67 2.63
N ALA A 12 -3.03 -1.17 3.82
CA ALA A 12 -3.69 -0.80 5.07
C ALA A 12 -3.51 0.69 5.39
N LEU A 13 -2.28 1.19 5.31
CA LEU A 13 -2.01 2.61 5.55
C LEU A 13 -2.71 3.51 4.53
N SER A 14 -2.74 3.12 3.26
CA SER A 14 -3.39 3.89 2.20
C SER A 14 -4.91 3.96 2.39
N MET A 15 -5.55 2.82 2.66
CA MET A 15 -7.01 2.78 2.87
C MET A 15 -7.41 3.54 4.14
N ASP A 16 -6.69 3.34 5.25
CA ASP A 16 -7.03 3.95 6.53
C ASP A 16 -6.81 5.47 6.52
N ALA A 17 -5.73 5.94 5.87
CA ALA A 17 -5.46 7.36 5.73
C ALA A 17 -6.54 8.07 4.90
N VAL A 18 -6.93 7.49 3.77
CA VAL A 18 -8.01 8.04 2.93
C VAL A 18 -9.34 8.02 3.68
N GLN A 19 -9.66 6.92 4.37
CA GLN A 19 -10.87 6.81 5.18
C GLN A 19 -10.92 7.89 6.28
N LYS A 20 -9.80 8.08 7.00
CA LYS A 20 -9.67 9.10 8.05
C LYS A 20 -9.79 10.53 7.51
N ALA A 21 -9.27 10.79 6.31
CA ALA A 21 -9.38 12.09 5.66
C ALA A 21 -10.75 12.33 5.01
N ASN A 22 -11.60 11.30 4.89
CA ASN A 22 -12.85 11.31 4.12
C ASN A 22 -12.67 11.85 2.69
N SER A 23 -11.48 11.64 2.11
CA SER A 23 -11.07 12.20 0.82
C SER A 23 -9.78 11.52 0.33
N GLY A 24 -9.69 11.28 -0.98
CA GLY A 24 -8.52 10.70 -1.64
C GLY A 24 -8.82 9.47 -2.50
N HIS A 25 -7.78 8.82 -3.04
CA HIS A 25 -7.89 7.70 -3.97
C HIS A 25 -7.01 6.51 -3.53
N PRO A 26 -7.57 5.54 -2.79
CA PRO A 26 -6.78 4.44 -2.25
C PRO A 26 -6.53 3.33 -3.29
N GLY A 27 -7.26 3.33 -4.42
CA GLY A 27 -7.22 2.27 -5.43
C GLY A 27 -5.84 2.05 -6.06
N ALA A 28 -5.20 3.12 -6.56
CA ALA A 28 -3.89 3.01 -7.18
C ALA A 28 -2.80 2.58 -6.17
N PRO A 29 -2.69 3.19 -4.97
CA PRO A 29 -1.78 2.69 -3.92
C PRO A 29 -1.99 1.21 -3.58
N MET A 30 -3.24 0.76 -3.45
CA MET A 30 -3.53 -0.64 -3.13
C MET A 30 -3.21 -1.61 -4.28
N GLY A 31 -3.46 -1.21 -5.52
CA GLY A 31 -3.20 -2.00 -6.72
C GLY A 31 -1.70 -2.13 -7.05
N MET A 32 -0.91 -1.11 -6.74
CA MET A 32 0.54 -1.09 -7.00
C MET A 32 1.40 -1.58 -5.83
N ALA A 33 0.80 -1.98 -4.69
CA ALA A 33 1.54 -2.27 -3.47
C ALA A 33 2.60 -3.37 -3.62
N ASP A 34 2.33 -4.44 -4.38
CA ASP A 34 3.31 -5.51 -4.59
C ASP A 34 4.48 -5.04 -5.47
N ILE A 35 4.22 -4.17 -6.46
CA ILE A 35 5.27 -3.58 -7.31
C ILE A 35 6.16 -2.66 -6.46
N ALA A 36 5.54 -1.82 -5.63
CA ALA A 36 6.25 -0.91 -4.74
C ALA A 36 7.11 -1.66 -3.73
N GLU A 37 6.60 -2.77 -3.15
CA GLU A 37 7.36 -3.62 -2.22
C GLU A 37 8.64 -4.15 -2.85
N VAL A 38 8.57 -4.71 -4.06
CA VAL A 38 9.77 -5.23 -4.76
C VAL A 38 10.72 -4.10 -5.14
N LEU A 39 10.20 -3.03 -5.77
CA LEU A 39 11.05 -1.95 -6.25
C LEU A 39 11.83 -1.28 -5.13
N TRP A 40 11.22 -1.06 -3.97
CA TRP A 40 11.84 -0.29 -2.89
C TRP A 40 12.60 -1.14 -1.86
N ASN A 41 12.30 -2.43 -1.73
CA ASN A 41 13.04 -3.30 -0.82
C ASN A 41 14.23 -4.00 -1.50
N ASP A 42 14.18 -4.22 -2.81
CA ASP A 42 15.20 -5.00 -3.52
C ASP A 42 16.11 -4.17 -4.46
N PHE A 43 15.76 -2.90 -4.74
CA PHE A 43 16.52 -2.00 -5.63
C PHE A 43 16.69 -0.60 -5.01
#